data_AF-A0A964JN01-F1
#
_entry.id   AF-A0A964JN01-F1
#
_cell.length_a   1.000
_cell.length_b   1.000
_cell.length_c   1.000
_cell.angle_alpha   90.00
_cell.angle_beta   90.00
_cell.angle_gamma   90.00
#
_symmetry.space_group_name_H-M   'P 1'
#
loop_
_entity.id
_entity.type
_entity.pdbx_description
1 polymer ?
#
loop_
_entity_poly.entity_id
_entity_poly.type
_entity_poly.pdbx_seq_one_letter_code
_entity_poly.pdbx_strand_id
1 'polypeptide(L)'
;MTGMDAAIPTQPCSAPTGFLVVSDLHLGASLRAPLNGAALRRVVRVDRELERFVNHHLEHRPGEHSEGQWTLVLNGDTFDFMHMDLRPDTQGWLERDEATFGLEYTSPRARWKLATMARYHRRTFKALGRFVAAGHRLVFVVGNHDADLHFPGVRLELIEHLSSHVEAGQRESVRAGVKIARWFYFEPGQFYVEHGHRFDPYTTFDDPIVPRAFGRAMHLATSFTHLASRYFANRIRTLPLHDLDQWKLFDFVRWGLRKGNLPVGQMLSQYVSLAARSVRVGLDFQRTVGAHLKNRQRARLARLKAYSRVTRLPLEALRKIDELGVKPLTASAVGGLQALYVGHVGLGLLAVLAAITSAIIVDGWLMKLAASASVLLSTALFMRVFATWLRPDPDVHPRLGQAARRIAEETGAPVVVFGHTHRPVHERSEGRHWLNPGAWDHAWRKVAVHTVEARCTCGLRFARVTRDETGVDAQLVHWCSHFGRPQETGAPERLLPPV
;
A
#
# COMPACT_ATOMS: atom_id res chain seq x y z
N MET A 1 -8.57 -37.13 45.30
CA MET A 1 -7.87 -36.35 44.24
C MET A 1 -8.46 -36.78 42.90
N THR A 2 -9.48 -36.06 42.45
CA THR A 2 -10.18 -36.27 41.18
C THR A 2 -9.85 -35.08 40.29
N GLY A 3 -8.90 -35.26 39.36
CA GLY A 3 -8.54 -34.27 38.35
C GLY A 3 -9.25 -34.60 37.06
N MET A 4 -10.31 -33.86 36.75
CA MET A 4 -11.03 -33.91 35.48
C MET A 4 -10.14 -33.35 34.37
N ASP A 5 -9.80 -34.20 33.40
CA ASP A 5 -9.39 -33.79 32.06
C ASP A 5 -10.58 -33.11 31.38
N ALA A 6 -10.60 -31.77 31.43
CA ALA A 6 -11.54 -30.99 30.65
C ALA A 6 -11.09 -31.02 29.17
N ALA A 7 -11.57 -32.01 28.43
CA ALA A 7 -11.53 -32.03 26.99
C ALA A 7 -12.12 -30.73 26.44
N ILE A 8 -11.31 -29.99 25.68
CA ILE A 8 -11.75 -28.82 24.93
C ILE A 8 -12.79 -29.31 23.92
N PRO A 9 -14.03 -28.78 23.91
CA PRO A 9 -15.03 -29.21 22.95
C PRO A 9 -14.59 -28.79 21.54
N THR A 10 -14.28 -29.78 20.71
CA THR A 10 -14.14 -29.64 19.26
C THR A 10 -15.49 -29.21 18.70
N GLN A 11 -15.63 -27.93 18.37
CA GLN A 11 -16.80 -27.46 17.63
C GLN A 11 -16.91 -28.23 16.30
N PRO A 12 -18.12 -28.59 15.85
CA PRO A 12 -18.31 -29.26 14.57
C PRO A 12 -17.73 -28.39 13.45
N CYS A 13 -16.99 -29.05 12.56
CA CYS A 13 -16.26 -28.45 11.45
C CYS A 13 -17.22 -27.62 10.58
N SER A 14 -17.15 -26.29 10.70
CA SER A 14 -17.66 -25.41 9.66
C SER A 14 -17.02 -25.82 8.33
N ALA A 15 -17.77 -25.82 7.23
CA ALA A 15 -17.25 -26.18 5.90
C ALA A 15 -15.83 -25.64 5.66
N PRO A 16 -14.90 -26.43 5.07
CA PRO A 16 -13.51 -26.05 4.97
C PRO A 16 -13.37 -24.66 4.33
N THR A 17 -12.79 -23.72 5.08
CA THR A 17 -12.55 -22.35 4.63
C THR A 17 -11.12 -22.20 4.16
N GLY A 18 -10.94 -21.87 2.89
CA GLY A 18 -9.65 -21.46 2.36
C GLY A 18 -9.56 -19.94 2.24
N PHE A 19 -8.36 -19.39 2.30
CA PHE A 19 -8.10 -17.96 2.18
C PHE A 19 -7.18 -17.69 0.99
N LEU A 20 -7.57 -16.71 0.19
CA LEU A 20 -6.80 -16.20 -0.95
C LEU A 20 -6.47 -14.74 -0.65
N VAL A 21 -5.20 -14.39 -0.64
CA VAL A 21 -4.76 -13.03 -0.31
C VAL A 21 -3.98 -12.45 -1.49
N VAL A 22 -4.51 -11.36 -2.06
CA VAL A 22 -3.87 -10.55 -3.10
C VAL A 22 -3.70 -9.11 -2.59
N SER A 23 -2.74 -8.37 -3.09
CA SER A 23 -2.47 -6.99 -2.66
C SER A 23 -2.11 -6.08 -3.84
N ASP A 24 -2.18 -4.77 -3.61
CA ASP A 24 -1.75 -3.71 -4.54
C ASP A 24 -2.37 -3.87 -5.94
N LEU A 25 -3.70 -3.87 -6.02
CA LEU A 25 -4.43 -3.88 -7.30
C LEU A 25 -4.41 -2.51 -7.97
N HIS A 26 -4.35 -1.44 -7.16
CA HIS A 26 -4.31 -0.05 -7.59
C HIS A 26 -5.37 0.33 -8.64
N LEU A 27 -6.62 -0.09 -8.43
CA LEU A 27 -7.75 0.30 -9.30
C LEU A 27 -7.87 1.83 -9.30
N GLY A 28 -7.44 2.48 -10.37
CA GLY A 28 -7.35 3.94 -10.46
C GLY A 28 -5.99 4.51 -10.85
N ALA A 29 -4.89 3.78 -10.68
CA ALA A 29 -3.54 4.29 -10.97
C ALA A 29 -3.33 4.66 -12.45
N SER A 30 -4.00 3.93 -13.34
CA SER A 30 -4.02 4.23 -14.79
C SER A 30 -5.06 5.31 -15.17
N LEU A 31 -5.94 5.72 -14.27
CA LEU A 31 -6.99 6.72 -14.52
C LEU A 31 -6.44 8.13 -14.26
N ARG A 32 -5.56 8.58 -15.16
CA ARG A 32 -4.90 9.89 -15.11
C ARG A 32 -5.06 10.61 -16.44
N ALA A 33 -5.18 11.94 -16.41
CA ALA A 33 -5.31 12.76 -17.61
C ALA A 33 -3.93 13.07 -18.25
N PRO A 34 -3.79 13.06 -19.59
CA PRO A 34 -4.79 12.61 -20.56
C PRO A 34 -4.92 11.07 -20.55
N LEU A 35 -6.16 10.59 -20.58
CA LEU A 35 -6.42 9.15 -20.65
C LEU A 35 -6.15 8.65 -22.06
N ASN A 36 -5.11 7.84 -22.23
CA ASN A 36 -4.66 7.35 -23.53
C ASN A 36 -4.87 5.83 -23.69
N GLY A 37 -4.68 5.33 -24.90
CA GLY A 37 -4.86 3.90 -25.20
C GLY A 37 -3.95 2.97 -24.40
N ALA A 38 -2.76 3.41 -23.98
CA ALA A 38 -1.88 2.61 -23.14
C ALA A 38 -2.45 2.44 -21.73
N ALA A 39 -2.98 3.52 -21.13
CA ALA A 39 -3.67 3.47 -19.85
C ALA A 39 -4.90 2.55 -19.89
N LEU A 40 -5.74 2.66 -20.93
CA LEU A 40 -6.90 1.78 -21.11
C LEU A 40 -6.50 0.31 -21.29
N ARG A 41 -5.41 0.02 -22.00
CA ARG A 41 -4.88 -1.35 -22.11
C ARG A 41 -4.44 -1.91 -20.76
N ARG A 42 -3.86 -1.09 -19.87
CA ARG A 42 -3.51 -1.53 -18.50
C ARG A 42 -4.77 -1.86 -17.70
N VAL A 43 -5.78 -0.98 -17.72
CA VAL A 43 -7.09 -1.23 -17.09
C VAL A 43 -7.67 -2.57 -17.54
N VAL A 44 -7.74 -2.80 -18.86
CA VAL A 44 -8.28 -4.05 -19.42
C VAL A 44 -7.47 -5.28 -19.01
N ARG A 45 -6.14 -5.17 -18.91
CA ARG A 45 -5.28 -6.29 -18.49
C ARG A 45 -5.50 -6.66 -17.03
N VAL A 46 -5.44 -5.68 -16.13
CA VAL A 46 -5.69 -5.90 -14.69
C VAL A 46 -7.07 -6.51 -14.47
N ASP A 47 -8.11 -5.96 -15.11
CA ASP A 47 -9.48 -6.45 -15.04
C ASP A 47 -9.61 -7.91 -15.50
N ARG A 48 -9.01 -8.24 -16.65
CA ARG A 48 -9.06 -9.61 -17.20
C ARG A 48 -8.33 -10.61 -16.32
N GLU A 49 -7.18 -10.24 -15.78
CA GLU A 49 -6.38 -11.14 -14.95
C GLU A 49 -7.08 -11.42 -13.62
N LEU A 50 -7.67 -10.41 -12.98
CA LEU A 50 -8.45 -10.62 -11.76
C LEU A 50 -9.75 -11.41 -12.03
N GLU A 51 -10.45 -11.11 -13.12
CA GLU A 51 -11.64 -11.88 -13.54
C GLU A 51 -11.32 -13.36 -13.74
N ARG A 52 -10.20 -13.67 -14.43
CA ARG A 52 -9.72 -15.06 -14.60
C ARG A 52 -9.36 -15.71 -13.27
N PHE A 53 -8.66 -14.99 -12.40
CA PHE A 53 -8.32 -15.46 -11.06
C PHE A 53 -9.57 -15.83 -10.26
N VAL A 54 -10.58 -14.95 -10.23
CA VAL A 54 -11.84 -15.19 -9.53
C VAL A 54 -12.60 -16.37 -10.15
N ASN A 55 -12.72 -16.43 -11.47
CA ASN A 55 -13.42 -17.52 -12.15
C ASN A 55 -12.75 -18.88 -11.89
N HIS A 56 -11.42 -18.94 -11.91
CA HIS A 56 -10.69 -20.17 -11.59
C HIS A 56 -11.05 -20.68 -10.19
N HIS A 57 -11.06 -19.82 -9.17
CA HIS A 57 -11.36 -20.22 -7.80
C HIS A 57 -12.86 -20.45 -7.53
N LEU A 58 -13.75 -19.94 -8.40
CA LEU A 58 -15.16 -20.34 -8.41
C LEU A 58 -15.33 -21.79 -8.88
N GLU A 59 -14.52 -22.22 -9.85
CA GLU A 59 -14.52 -23.58 -10.40
C GLU A 59 -13.77 -24.57 -9.49
N HIS A 60 -12.81 -24.10 -8.69
CA HIS A 60 -11.95 -24.92 -7.83
C HIS A 60 -12.07 -24.50 -6.35
N ARG A 61 -13.07 -25.06 -5.66
CA ARG A 61 -13.35 -24.79 -4.23
C ARG A 61 -12.26 -25.36 -3.30
N PRO A 62 -12.09 -24.84 -2.06
CA PRO A 62 -11.10 -25.37 -1.13
C PRO A 62 -11.53 -26.74 -0.58
N GLY A 63 -10.58 -27.68 -0.53
CA GLY A 63 -10.80 -29.05 -0.09
C GLY A 63 -11.45 -29.94 -1.16
N GLU A 64 -11.59 -31.24 -0.87
CA GLU A 64 -12.19 -32.22 -1.78
C GLU A 64 -13.74 -32.14 -1.82
N HIS A 65 -14.34 -31.30 -0.97
CA HIS A 65 -15.78 -31.19 -0.80
C HIS A 65 -16.40 -30.04 -1.62
N SER A 66 -17.57 -30.31 -2.21
CA SER A 66 -18.36 -29.35 -2.99
C SER A 66 -18.86 -28.14 -2.19
N GLU A 67 -18.82 -28.21 -0.85
CA GLU A 67 -19.26 -27.15 0.07
C GLU A 67 -18.15 -26.19 0.53
N GLY A 68 -16.90 -26.39 0.12
CA GLY A 68 -15.78 -25.54 0.51
C GLY A 68 -15.98 -24.06 0.14
N GLN A 69 -15.59 -23.15 1.03
CA GLN A 69 -15.75 -21.71 0.84
C GLN A 69 -14.42 -20.96 0.83
N TRP A 70 -14.16 -20.19 -0.22
CA TRP A 70 -13.07 -19.23 -0.24
C TRP A 70 -13.43 -17.93 0.48
N THR A 71 -12.47 -17.36 1.21
CA THR A 71 -12.44 -15.95 1.59
C THR A 71 -11.34 -15.26 0.80
N LEU A 72 -11.72 -14.36 -0.11
CA LEU A 72 -10.78 -13.51 -0.84
C LEU A 72 -10.49 -12.25 -0.02
N VAL A 73 -9.23 -12.07 0.37
CA VAL A 73 -8.73 -10.90 1.08
C VAL A 73 -7.96 -10.02 0.09
N LEU A 74 -8.48 -8.84 -0.18
CA LEU A 74 -7.78 -7.78 -0.91
C LEU A 74 -7.00 -6.96 0.12
N ASN A 75 -5.71 -7.26 0.28
CA ASN A 75 -4.86 -6.80 1.36
C ASN A 75 -4.26 -5.40 1.13
N GLY A 76 -5.11 -4.38 1.10
CA GLY A 76 -4.68 -3.00 0.91
C GLY A 76 -4.28 -2.67 -0.52
N ASP A 77 -4.21 -1.37 -0.75
CA ASP A 77 -4.00 -0.70 -2.03
C ASP A 77 -4.83 -1.33 -3.16
N THR A 78 -6.09 -1.64 -2.82
CA THR A 78 -7.05 -2.19 -3.77
C THR A 78 -7.49 -1.11 -4.76
N PHE A 79 -7.82 0.06 -4.24
CA PHE A 79 -8.17 1.25 -4.98
C PHE A 79 -7.03 2.25 -4.93
N ASP A 80 -6.90 3.07 -5.96
CA ASP A 80 -5.90 4.14 -5.99
C ASP A 80 -6.54 5.53 -6.00
N PHE A 81 -7.14 5.90 -4.87
CA PHE A 81 -7.74 7.23 -4.69
C PHE A 81 -6.67 8.33 -4.77
N MET A 82 -5.44 8.00 -4.37
CA MET A 82 -4.32 8.92 -4.28
C MET A 82 -3.79 9.34 -5.65
N HIS A 83 -3.51 8.38 -6.54
CA HIS A 83 -2.95 8.62 -7.87
C HIS A 83 -4.01 8.84 -8.94
N MET A 84 -5.29 8.53 -8.71
CA MET A 84 -6.32 8.86 -9.69
C MET A 84 -6.40 10.38 -9.91
N ASP A 85 -6.19 10.81 -11.16
CA ASP A 85 -6.12 12.22 -11.56
C ASP A 85 -7.10 12.57 -12.71
N LEU A 86 -8.16 11.78 -12.89
CA LEU A 86 -9.29 12.23 -13.70
C LEU A 86 -10.04 13.36 -12.98
N ARG A 87 -10.78 14.14 -13.76
CA ARG A 87 -11.64 15.21 -13.30
C ARG A 87 -13.06 15.01 -13.85
N PRO A 88 -14.09 15.40 -13.10
CA PRO A 88 -15.43 15.48 -13.64
C PRO A 88 -15.51 16.59 -14.69
N ASP A 89 -16.38 16.36 -15.67
CA ASP A 89 -16.69 17.31 -16.73
C ASP A 89 -17.75 18.36 -16.30
N THR A 90 -18.28 18.22 -15.08
CA THR A 90 -19.32 19.11 -14.55
C THR A 90 -18.75 20.48 -14.22
N GLN A 91 -19.18 21.50 -14.96
CA GLN A 91 -18.81 22.90 -14.74
C GLN A 91 -19.16 23.36 -13.32
N GLY A 92 -18.26 24.12 -12.69
CA GLY A 92 -18.45 24.65 -11.33
C GLY A 92 -18.22 23.64 -10.20
N TRP A 93 -17.97 22.37 -10.50
CA TRP A 93 -17.75 21.34 -9.47
C TRP A 93 -16.35 21.37 -8.86
N LEU A 94 -15.38 21.97 -9.56
CA LEU A 94 -13.96 22.02 -9.18
C LEU A 94 -13.57 23.37 -8.59
N GLU A 95 -12.90 23.34 -7.44
CA GLU A 95 -12.20 24.51 -6.93
C GLU A 95 -10.91 24.79 -7.71
N ARG A 96 -10.38 26.02 -7.61
CA ARG A 96 -9.17 26.44 -8.35
C ARG A 96 -7.94 25.58 -8.03
N ASP A 97 -7.76 25.22 -6.75
CA ASP A 97 -6.68 24.32 -6.32
C ASP A 97 -6.89 22.90 -6.90
N GLU A 98 -8.13 22.40 -6.90
CA GLU A 98 -8.45 21.07 -7.44
C GLU A 98 -8.26 20.96 -8.96
N ALA A 99 -8.63 22.01 -9.69
CA ALA A 99 -8.38 22.12 -11.12
C ALA A 99 -6.89 22.04 -11.45
N THR A 100 -6.04 22.54 -10.55
CA THR A 100 -4.58 22.61 -10.74
C THR A 100 -3.86 21.33 -10.29
N PHE A 101 -4.22 20.80 -9.11
CA PHE A 101 -3.40 19.81 -8.40
C PHE A 101 -4.06 18.45 -8.21
N GLY A 102 -5.38 18.32 -8.29
CA GLY A 102 -6.02 17.08 -7.83
C GLY A 102 -7.27 17.37 -7.08
N LEU A 103 -8.31 16.55 -7.27
CA LEU A 103 -9.43 16.53 -6.34
C LEU A 103 -8.93 16.38 -4.90
N GLU A 104 -9.56 17.11 -3.99
CA GLU A 104 -9.25 17.03 -2.56
C GLU A 104 -9.64 15.67 -1.99
N TYR A 105 -9.02 15.29 -0.87
CA TYR A 105 -9.27 14.04 -0.16
C TYR A 105 -10.49 14.17 0.76
N THR A 106 -11.66 14.38 0.16
CA THR A 106 -12.94 14.51 0.88
C THR A 106 -13.95 13.45 0.45
N SER A 107 -14.91 13.17 1.33
CA SER A 107 -15.95 12.15 1.06
C SER A 107 -16.68 12.34 -0.28
N PRO A 108 -17.15 13.55 -0.69
CA PRO A 108 -17.79 13.71 -2.00
C PRO A 108 -16.85 13.41 -3.18
N ARG A 109 -15.57 13.79 -3.09
CA ARG A 109 -14.57 13.54 -4.14
C ARG A 109 -14.20 12.06 -4.21
N ALA A 110 -14.07 11.41 -3.05
CA ALA A 110 -13.81 9.98 -2.92
C ALA A 110 -14.92 9.15 -3.56
N ARG A 111 -16.19 9.47 -3.26
CA ARG A 111 -17.37 8.83 -3.87
C ARG A 111 -17.36 8.91 -5.40
N TRP A 112 -17.09 10.11 -5.93
CA TRP A 112 -16.94 10.29 -7.38
C TRP A 112 -15.77 9.47 -7.97
N LYS A 113 -14.62 9.44 -7.30
CA LYS A 113 -13.46 8.63 -7.71
C LYS A 113 -13.80 7.14 -7.71
N LEU A 114 -14.43 6.63 -6.65
CA LEU A 114 -14.86 5.24 -6.55
C LEU A 114 -15.83 4.86 -7.66
N ALA A 115 -16.87 5.68 -7.90
CA ALA A 115 -17.82 5.45 -8.99
C ALA A 115 -17.13 5.43 -10.36
N THR A 116 -16.13 6.29 -10.56
CA THR A 116 -15.34 6.31 -11.79
C THR A 116 -14.47 5.06 -11.92
N MET A 117 -13.80 4.62 -10.85
CA MET A 117 -13.04 3.36 -10.83
C MET A 117 -13.97 2.18 -11.13
N ALA A 118 -15.14 2.09 -10.49
CA ALA A 118 -16.14 1.04 -10.74
C ALA A 118 -16.61 1.01 -12.20
N ARG A 119 -16.73 2.18 -12.85
CA ARG A 119 -17.07 2.27 -14.28
C ARG A 119 -15.97 1.71 -15.17
N TYR A 120 -14.71 2.10 -14.96
CA TYR A 120 -13.58 1.67 -15.80
C TYR A 120 -13.17 0.22 -15.52
N HIS A 121 -13.31 -0.22 -14.27
CA HIS A 121 -12.97 -1.56 -13.79
C HIS A 121 -14.20 -2.46 -13.62
N ARG A 122 -15.20 -2.31 -14.51
CA ARG A 122 -16.50 -2.99 -14.39
C ARG A 122 -16.37 -4.51 -14.33
N ARG A 123 -15.37 -5.11 -14.99
CA ARG A 123 -15.18 -6.57 -14.97
C ARG A 123 -14.75 -7.04 -13.60
N THR A 124 -13.83 -6.32 -12.98
CA THR A 124 -13.38 -6.56 -11.60
C THR A 124 -14.56 -6.52 -10.63
N PHE A 125 -15.34 -5.42 -10.62
CA PHE A 125 -16.48 -5.29 -9.72
C PHE A 125 -17.55 -6.37 -9.96
N LYS A 126 -17.83 -6.72 -11.22
CA LYS A 126 -18.76 -7.80 -11.57
C LYS A 126 -18.25 -9.17 -11.10
N ALA A 127 -16.98 -9.48 -11.30
CA ALA A 127 -16.38 -10.75 -10.88
C ALA A 127 -16.43 -10.91 -9.35
N LEU A 128 -16.07 -9.85 -8.61
CA LEU A 128 -16.14 -9.82 -7.14
C LEU A 128 -17.59 -9.95 -6.63
N GLY A 129 -18.55 -9.26 -7.24
CA GLY A 129 -19.96 -9.39 -6.87
C GLY A 129 -20.47 -10.82 -7.07
N ARG A 130 -20.17 -11.44 -8.22
CA ARG A 130 -20.48 -12.85 -8.49
C ARG A 130 -19.81 -13.81 -7.52
N PHE A 131 -18.56 -13.54 -7.14
CA PHE A 131 -17.81 -14.36 -6.19
C PHE A 131 -18.56 -14.48 -4.86
N VAL A 132 -18.99 -13.34 -4.30
CA VAL A 132 -19.75 -13.33 -3.06
C VAL A 132 -21.14 -13.94 -3.23
N ALA A 133 -21.83 -13.65 -4.34
CA ALA A 133 -23.15 -14.25 -4.63
C ALA A 133 -23.11 -15.79 -4.78
N ALA A 134 -21.95 -16.37 -5.09
CA ALA A 134 -21.74 -17.82 -5.12
C ALA A 134 -21.52 -18.45 -3.72
N GLY A 135 -21.64 -17.67 -2.65
CA GLY A 135 -21.50 -18.11 -1.26
C GLY A 135 -20.08 -17.97 -0.69
N HIS A 136 -19.17 -17.29 -1.39
CA HIS A 136 -17.83 -16.97 -0.89
C HIS A 136 -17.82 -15.63 -0.13
N ARG A 137 -16.70 -15.31 0.53
CA ARG A 137 -16.55 -14.06 1.30
C ARG A 137 -15.49 -13.15 0.71
N LEU A 138 -15.72 -11.84 0.79
CA LEU A 138 -14.78 -10.82 0.33
C LEU A 138 -14.40 -9.89 1.48
N VAL A 139 -13.11 -9.73 1.70
CA VAL A 139 -12.57 -8.84 2.73
C VAL A 139 -11.64 -7.82 2.10
N PHE A 140 -11.94 -6.54 2.28
CA PHE A 140 -11.03 -5.45 1.97
C PHE A 140 -10.27 -5.08 3.23
N VAL A 141 -8.94 -5.22 3.23
CA VAL A 141 -8.07 -4.61 4.25
C VAL A 141 -7.62 -3.26 3.68
N VAL A 142 -7.67 -2.20 4.48
CA VAL A 142 -7.36 -0.83 4.01
C VAL A 142 -5.85 -0.60 3.95
N GLY A 143 -5.34 -0.24 2.77
CA GLY A 143 -3.99 0.30 2.56
C GLY A 143 -3.91 1.83 2.60
N ASN A 144 -2.74 2.40 2.30
CA ASN A 144 -2.58 3.86 2.27
C ASN A 144 -3.26 4.52 1.06
N HIS A 145 -3.43 3.79 -0.05
CA HIS A 145 -4.18 4.27 -1.21
C HIS A 145 -5.70 4.15 -1.03
N ASP A 146 -6.13 3.30 -0.09
CA ASP A 146 -7.54 3.03 0.25
C ASP A 146 -8.08 3.91 1.38
N ALA A 147 -7.31 4.89 1.87
CA ALA A 147 -7.64 5.66 3.09
C ALA A 147 -9.04 6.30 3.05
N ASP A 148 -9.56 6.62 1.87
CA ASP A 148 -10.90 7.12 1.63
C ASP A 148 -12.03 6.15 2.04
N LEU A 149 -11.75 4.85 2.16
CA LEU A 149 -12.65 3.87 2.78
C LEU A 149 -12.90 4.14 4.27
N HIS A 150 -12.21 5.11 4.88
CA HIS A 150 -12.58 5.70 6.16
C HIS A 150 -14.01 6.28 6.15
N PHE A 151 -14.44 6.87 5.03
CA PHE A 151 -15.73 7.53 4.94
C PHE A 151 -16.87 6.51 4.82
N PRO A 152 -17.91 6.58 5.69
CA PRO A 152 -19.04 5.67 5.60
C PRO A 152 -19.74 5.66 4.23
N GLY A 153 -19.92 6.84 3.62
CA GLY A 153 -20.56 6.96 2.30
C GLY A 153 -19.80 6.23 1.19
N VAL A 154 -18.46 6.24 1.22
CA VAL A 154 -17.62 5.53 0.24
C VAL A 154 -17.76 4.01 0.41
N ARG A 155 -17.78 3.51 1.65
CA ARG A 155 -17.99 2.07 1.92
C ARG A 155 -19.36 1.59 1.46
N LEU A 156 -20.41 2.37 1.70
CA LEU A 156 -21.76 2.04 1.26
C LEU A 156 -21.85 1.98 -0.28
N GLU A 157 -21.24 2.94 -0.98
CA GLU A 157 -21.18 2.92 -2.45
C GLU A 157 -20.34 1.76 -3.00
N LEU A 158 -19.25 1.39 -2.34
CA LEU A 158 -18.47 0.21 -2.74
C LEU A 158 -19.33 -1.05 -2.73
N ILE A 159 -20.04 -1.28 -1.63
CA ILE A 159 -20.93 -2.43 -1.49
C ILE A 159 -22.06 -2.36 -2.53
N GLU A 160 -22.62 -1.16 -2.77
CA GLU A 160 -23.64 -0.98 -3.80
C GLU A 160 -23.11 -1.31 -5.19
N HIS A 161 -21.95 -0.81 -5.58
CA HIS A 161 -21.31 -1.11 -6.87
C HIS A 161 -21.09 -2.62 -7.05
N LEU A 162 -20.65 -3.34 -6.01
CA LEU A 162 -20.50 -4.80 -6.06
C LEU A 162 -21.86 -5.51 -6.23
N SER A 163 -22.86 -5.15 -5.42
CA SER A 163 -24.18 -5.79 -5.43
C SER A 163 -25.04 -5.44 -6.65
N SER A 164 -24.78 -4.32 -7.31
CA SER A 164 -25.49 -3.92 -8.54
C SER A 164 -25.23 -4.85 -9.73
N HIS A 165 -24.20 -5.70 -9.64
CA HIS A 165 -23.80 -6.64 -10.69
C HIS A 165 -24.40 -8.04 -10.57
N VAL A 166 -25.23 -8.29 -9.55
CA VAL A 166 -25.90 -9.58 -9.30
C VAL A 166 -27.42 -9.44 -9.33
N GLU A 167 -28.13 -10.57 -9.33
CA GLU A 167 -29.59 -10.58 -9.31
C GLU A 167 -30.16 -9.94 -8.04
N ALA A 168 -31.35 -9.35 -8.11
CA ALA A 168 -31.96 -8.62 -7.00
C ALA A 168 -32.06 -9.48 -5.72
N GLY A 169 -32.41 -10.77 -5.85
CA GLY A 169 -32.50 -11.70 -4.73
C GLY A 169 -31.15 -12.03 -4.06
N GLN A 170 -30.03 -11.81 -4.74
CA GLN A 170 -28.69 -12.10 -4.22
C GLN A 170 -28.00 -10.90 -3.57
N ARG A 171 -28.55 -9.68 -3.74
CA ARG A 171 -27.90 -8.43 -3.29
C ARG A 171 -27.64 -8.40 -1.79
N GLU A 172 -28.58 -8.89 -0.98
CA GLU A 172 -28.42 -8.90 0.47
C GLU A 172 -27.34 -9.90 0.92
N SER A 173 -27.24 -11.05 0.24
CA SER A 173 -26.13 -11.99 0.47
C SER A 173 -24.78 -11.35 0.14
N VAL A 174 -24.69 -10.60 -0.97
CA VAL A 174 -23.47 -9.85 -1.31
C VAL A 174 -23.14 -8.81 -0.24
N ARG A 175 -24.13 -8.04 0.22
CA ARG A 175 -23.96 -7.04 1.28
C ARG A 175 -23.44 -7.66 2.58
N ALA A 176 -23.97 -8.81 2.97
CA ALA A 176 -23.56 -9.55 4.16
C ALA A 176 -22.18 -10.23 4.02
N GLY A 177 -21.83 -10.66 2.80
CA GLY A 177 -20.58 -11.37 2.52
C GLY A 177 -19.35 -10.48 2.32
N VAL A 178 -19.52 -9.15 2.28
CA VAL A 178 -18.42 -8.18 2.13
C VAL A 178 -18.06 -7.55 3.48
N LYS A 179 -16.78 -7.63 3.84
CA LYS A 179 -16.20 -7.00 5.06
C LYS A 179 -15.15 -5.96 4.67
N ILE A 180 -15.14 -4.82 5.36
CA ILE A 180 -14.11 -3.78 5.19
C ILE A 180 -13.37 -3.62 6.52
N ALA A 181 -12.15 -4.14 6.57
CA ALA A 181 -11.23 -4.07 7.69
C ALA A 181 -10.34 -2.83 7.58
N ARG A 182 -10.64 -1.80 8.39
CA ARG A 182 -9.92 -0.50 8.35
C ARG A 182 -8.48 -0.54 8.88
N TRP A 183 -8.03 -1.68 9.39
CA TRP A 183 -6.66 -1.84 9.89
C TRP A 183 -6.13 -3.21 9.49
N PHE A 184 -6.62 -4.27 10.13
CA PHE A 184 -6.20 -5.63 9.84
C PHE A 184 -7.39 -6.57 9.84
N TYR A 185 -7.23 -7.71 9.18
CA TYR A 185 -8.13 -8.86 9.27
C TYR A 185 -7.41 -10.00 9.99
N PHE A 186 -8.08 -10.62 10.95
CA PHE A 186 -7.48 -11.63 11.81
C PHE A 186 -8.48 -12.77 11.98
N GLU A 187 -8.00 -13.98 11.73
CA GLU A 187 -8.71 -15.23 12.01
C GLU A 187 -7.91 -16.00 13.06
N PRO A 188 -8.42 -16.10 14.31
CA PRO A 188 -7.71 -16.70 15.43
C PRO A 188 -7.17 -18.10 15.11
N GLY A 189 -5.89 -18.34 15.42
CA GLY A 189 -5.21 -19.61 15.17
C GLY A 189 -4.92 -19.91 13.70
N GLN A 190 -5.27 -19.01 12.77
CA GLN A 190 -5.05 -19.21 11.32
C GLN A 190 -4.11 -18.16 10.74
N PHE A 191 -4.49 -16.88 10.75
CA PHE A 191 -3.63 -15.84 10.19
C PHE A 191 -3.99 -14.42 10.65
N TYR A 192 -3.05 -13.51 10.46
CA TYR A 192 -3.20 -12.06 10.56
C TYR A 192 -2.81 -11.41 9.23
N VAL A 193 -3.64 -10.50 8.72
CA VAL A 193 -3.38 -9.73 7.49
C VAL A 193 -3.52 -8.24 7.79
N GLU A 194 -2.47 -7.47 7.54
CA GLU A 194 -2.58 -6.02 7.35
C GLU A 194 -1.75 -5.59 6.14
N HIS A 195 -1.98 -4.38 5.63
CA HIS A 195 -1.29 -3.96 4.41
C HIS A 195 0.22 -3.72 4.63
N GLY A 196 0.59 -3.02 5.71
CA GLY A 196 1.99 -2.75 6.09
C GLY A 196 2.42 -1.28 6.04
N HIS A 197 1.61 -0.38 5.44
CA HIS A 197 1.93 1.06 5.35
C HIS A 197 2.15 1.75 6.70
N ARG A 198 1.66 1.18 7.80
CA ARG A 198 1.86 1.71 9.17
C ARG A 198 3.33 1.71 9.62
N PHE A 199 4.17 0.90 8.98
CA PHE A 199 5.60 0.79 9.27
C PHE A 199 6.46 1.68 8.37
N ASP A 200 5.82 2.39 7.43
CA ASP A 200 6.44 3.30 6.48
C ASP A 200 6.12 4.77 6.83
N PRO A 201 7.12 5.57 7.23
CA PRO A 201 6.90 6.95 7.65
C PRO A 201 6.49 7.88 6.50
N TYR A 202 6.66 7.47 5.23
CA TYR A 202 6.23 8.23 4.05
C TYR A 202 4.73 8.09 3.79
N THR A 203 4.16 6.92 4.06
CA THR A 203 2.77 6.57 3.68
C THR A 203 1.82 6.49 4.87
N THR A 204 2.32 6.23 6.08
CA THR A 204 1.51 6.10 7.30
C THR A 204 0.74 7.38 7.67
N PHE A 205 -0.24 7.21 8.56
CA PHE A 205 -1.03 8.27 9.17
C PHE A 205 -0.79 8.28 10.68
N ASP A 206 -1.01 9.41 11.33
CA ASP A 206 -0.88 9.51 12.79
C ASP A 206 -1.87 8.58 13.53
N ASP A 207 -3.08 8.45 12.98
CA ASP A 207 -4.05 7.44 13.38
C ASP A 207 -4.49 6.66 12.12
N PRO A 208 -4.01 5.43 11.91
CA PRO A 208 -4.32 4.65 10.72
C PRO A 208 -5.76 4.12 10.73
N ILE A 209 -6.39 3.98 11.90
CA ILE A 209 -7.78 3.55 12.00
C ILE A 209 -8.68 4.72 11.57
N VAL A 210 -8.37 5.94 11.99
CA VAL A 210 -9.11 7.18 11.68
C VAL A 210 -8.15 8.20 11.04
N PRO A 211 -7.84 8.05 9.74
CA PRO A 211 -6.89 8.91 9.03
C PRO A 211 -7.55 10.26 8.65
N ARG A 212 -8.04 11.01 9.63
CA ARG A 212 -8.84 12.22 9.43
C ARG A 212 -8.04 13.48 9.75
N ALA A 213 -8.19 14.51 8.92
CA ALA A 213 -7.63 15.83 9.17
C ALA A 213 -8.25 16.41 10.45
N PHE A 214 -7.42 17.05 11.27
CA PHE A 214 -7.91 17.65 12.49
C PHE A 214 -8.85 18.83 12.18
N GLY A 215 -9.96 18.93 12.92
CA GLY A 215 -10.92 20.03 12.77
C GLY A 215 -11.75 20.00 11.47
N ARG A 216 -11.51 19.04 10.56
CA ARG A 216 -12.20 18.92 9.27
C ARG A 216 -12.78 17.52 9.11
N ALA A 217 -14.01 17.32 9.60
CA ALA A 217 -14.64 16.00 9.67
C ALA A 217 -14.73 15.28 8.30
N MET A 218 -14.81 16.04 7.22
CA MET A 218 -14.97 15.53 5.84
C MET A 218 -13.66 15.41 5.07
N HIS A 219 -12.50 15.64 5.69
CA HIS A 219 -11.19 15.61 5.04
C HIS A 219 -10.30 14.51 5.62
N LEU A 220 -9.60 13.78 4.76
CA LEU A 220 -8.53 12.88 5.20
C LEU A 220 -7.30 13.66 5.68
N ALA A 221 -6.58 13.08 6.62
CA ALA A 221 -5.22 13.49 6.91
C ALA A 221 -4.34 13.15 5.70
N THR A 222 -3.34 13.96 5.42
CA THR A 222 -2.43 13.73 4.29
C THR A 222 -1.10 13.17 4.80
N SER A 223 -0.77 11.93 4.39
CA SER A 223 0.61 11.44 4.48
C SER A 223 1.50 12.16 3.47
N PHE A 224 2.81 11.92 3.51
CA PHE A 224 3.73 12.58 2.58
C PHE A 224 3.42 12.19 1.13
N THR A 225 3.10 10.92 0.87
CA THR A 225 2.76 10.45 -0.48
C THR A 225 1.49 11.10 -1.03
N HIS A 226 0.52 11.44 -0.18
CA HIS A 226 -0.66 12.23 -0.60
C HIS A 226 -0.24 13.62 -1.08
N LEU A 227 0.63 14.31 -0.33
CA LEU A 227 1.14 15.63 -0.70
C LEU A 227 1.96 15.57 -2.00
N ALA A 228 2.86 14.59 -2.12
CA ALA A 228 3.68 14.40 -3.30
C ALA A 228 2.84 14.07 -4.54
N SER A 229 1.82 13.21 -4.40
CA SER A 229 0.91 12.87 -5.49
C SER A 229 0.14 14.07 -6.01
N ARG A 230 -0.54 14.80 -5.11
CA ARG A 230 -1.38 15.96 -5.47
C ARG A 230 -0.53 17.14 -5.97
N TYR A 231 0.47 17.56 -5.21
CA TYR A 231 1.17 18.82 -5.49
C TYR A 231 2.38 18.70 -6.42
N PHE A 232 2.86 17.49 -6.70
CA PHE A 232 4.01 17.29 -7.60
C PHE A 232 3.68 16.37 -8.77
N ALA A 233 3.24 15.13 -8.51
CA ALA A 233 3.04 14.14 -9.57
C ALA A 233 1.93 14.53 -10.56
N ASN A 234 0.83 15.12 -10.10
CA ASN A 234 -0.26 15.57 -10.98
C ASN A 234 0.14 16.77 -11.87
N ARG A 235 1.18 17.52 -11.47
CA ARG A 235 1.75 18.61 -12.28
C ARG A 235 2.76 18.09 -13.29
N ILE A 236 3.48 17.02 -12.96
CA ILE A 236 4.49 16.38 -13.79
C ILE A 236 3.92 15.08 -14.36
N ARG A 237 2.98 15.20 -15.30
CA ARG A 237 2.24 14.05 -15.87
C ARG A 237 3.12 13.01 -16.56
N THR A 238 4.34 13.37 -16.93
CA THR A 238 5.33 12.47 -17.53
C THR A 238 6.10 11.61 -16.51
N LEU A 239 5.91 11.86 -15.21
CA LEU A 239 6.55 11.09 -14.14
C LEU A 239 5.96 9.67 -14.10
N PRO A 240 6.76 8.61 -14.23
CA PRO A 240 6.27 7.24 -14.26
C PRO A 240 6.07 6.72 -12.84
N LEU A 241 4.94 7.13 -12.24
CA LEU A 241 4.56 6.80 -10.86
C LEU A 241 4.66 5.30 -10.50
N HIS A 242 4.41 4.41 -11.47
CA HIS A 242 4.34 2.96 -11.25
C HIS A 242 5.72 2.27 -11.16
N ASP A 243 6.80 2.97 -11.51
CA ASP A 243 8.16 2.40 -11.49
C ASP A 243 9.08 3.17 -10.51
N LEU A 244 8.56 4.18 -9.80
CA LEU A 244 9.37 5.06 -8.94
C LEU A 244 10.06 4.32 -7.79
N ASP A 245 9.45 3.25 -7.32
CA ASP A 245 10.00 2.34 -6.30
C ASP A 245 11.28 1.64 -6.76
N GLN A 246 11.49 1.53 -8.08
CA GLN A 246 12.65 0.86 -8.69
C GLN A 246 13.72 1.83 -9.20
N TRP A 247 13.39 3.13 -9.30
CA TRP A 247 14.26 4.11 -9.92
C TRP A 247 15.43 4.52 -9.04
N LYS A 248 16.63 4.49 -9.63
CA LYS A 248 17.85 5.07 -9.05
C LYS A 248 18.02 6.51 -9.54
N LEU A 249 18.97 7.24 -8.95
CA LEU A 249 19.24 8.63 -9.31
C LEU A 249 19.51 8.82 -10.83
N PHE A 250 20.23 7.89 -11.45
CA PHE A 250 20.53 7.94 -12.87
C PHE A 250 19.28 7.78 -13.76
N ASP A 251 18.26 7.06 -13.31
CA ASP A 251 17.01 6.89 -14.06
C ASP A 251 16.24 8.22 -14.11
N PHE A 252 16.22 8.97 -13.00
CA PHE A 252 15.67 10.32 -12.95
C PHE A 252 16.40 11.28 -13.88
N VAL A 253 17.75 11.26 -13.87
CA VAL A 253 18.56 12.10 -14.76
C VAL A 253 18.29 11.74 -16.22
N ARG A 254 18.33 10.45 -16.56
CA ARG A 254 18.06 9.94 -17.92
C ARG A 254 16.66 10.29 -18.40
N TRP A 255 15.65 10.20 -17.53
CA TRP A 255 14.29 10.61 -17.84
C TRP A 255 14.19 12.11 -18.10
N GLY A 256 14.83 12.93 -17.27
CA GLY A 256 14.88 14.39 -17.45
C GLY A 256 15.49 14.77 -18.81
N LEU A 257 16.65 14.20 -19.13
CA LEU A 257 17.36 14.43 -20.41
C LEU A 257 16.53 14.01 -21.62
N ARG A 258 15.88 12.83 -21.56
CA ARG A 258 15.04 12.31 -22.66
C ARG A 258 13.80 13.13 -22.95
N LYS A 259 13.31 13.89 -21.96
CA LYS A 259 12.10 14.67 -22.12
C LYS A 259 12.35 16.03 -22.75
N GLY A 260 13.60 16.53 -22.76
CA GLY A 260 14.11 17.67 -23.55
C GLY A 260 13.50 19.05 -23.27
N ASN A 261 12.21 19.11 -22.96
CA ASN A 261 11.37 20.30 -22.83
C ASN A 261 10.72 20.41 -21.46
N LEU A 262 11.15 19.64 -20.46
CA LEU A 262 10.66 19.82 -19.08
C LEU A 262 11.26 21.13 -18.55
N PRO A 263 10.46 22.18 -18.30
CA PRO A 263 11.02 23.42 -17.82
C PRO A 263 11.51 23.20 -16.39
N VAL A 264 12.83 23.11 -16.22
CA VAL A 264 13.48 22.88 -14.92
C VAL A 264 13.00 23.88 -13.87
N GLY A 265 12.73 25.14 -14.28
CA GLY A 265 12.13 26.15 -13.41
C GLY A 265 10.73 25.79 -12.91
N GLN A 266 9.89 25.14 -13.72
CA GLN A 266 8.60 24.63 -13.27
C GLN A 266 8.76 23.45 -12.30
N MET A 267 9.70 22.53 -12.56
CA MET A 267 9.96 21.44 -11.62
C MET A 267 10.46 21.96 -10.28
N LEU A 268 11.38 22.92 -10.29
CA LEU A 268 11.90 23.58 -9.10
C LEU A 268 10.78 24.32 -8.35
N SER A 269 9.92 25.07 -9.05
CA SER A 269 8.80 25.76 -8.41
C SER A 269 7.78 24.79 -7.79
N GLN A 270 7.49 23.66 -8.44
CA GLN A 270 6.64 22.62 -7.86
C GLN A 270 7.30 21.96 -6.65
N TYR A 271 8.60 21.70 -6.70
CA TYR A 271 9.35 21.12 -5.60
C TYR A 271 9.38 22.07 -4.39
N VAL A 272 9.64 23.37 -4.60
CA VAL A 272 9.57 24.39 -3.54
C VAL A 272 8.15 24.53 -2.98
N SER A 273 7.13 24.52 -3.84
CA SER A 273 5.72 24.52 -3.41
C SER A 273 5.38 23.30 -2.54
N LEU A 274 5.82 22.09 -2.93
CA LEU A 274 5.65 20.88 -2.15
C LEU A 274 6.38 20.99 -0.80
N ALA A 275 7.63 21.49 -0.78
CA ALA A 275 8.38 21.71 0.46
C ALA A 275 7.65 22.66 1.41
N ALA A 276 7.19 23.81 0.92
CA ALA A 276 6.44 24.78 1.71
C ALA A 276 5.14 24.20 2.28
N ARG A 277 4.41 23.41 1.47
CA ARG A 277 3.18 22.73 1.92
C ARG A 277 3.47 21.65 2.95
N SER A 278 4.51 20.84 2.77
CA SER A 278 4.94 19.83 3.75
C SER A 278 5.34 20.45 5.09
N VAL A 279 6.08 21.57 5.06
CA VAL A 279 6.42 22.33 6.27
C VAL A 279 5.15 22.86 6.95
N ARG A 280 4.23 23.47 6.19
CA ARG A 280 2.96 23.99 6.74
C ARG A 280 2.15 22.88 7.43
N VAL A 281 1.98 21.73 6.77
CA VAL A 281 1.28 20.57 7.34
C VAL A 281 1.95 20.11 8.63
N GLY A 282 3.29 20.04 8.66
CA GLY A 282 4.04 19.68 9.85
C GLY A 282 3.88 20.66 11.01
N LEU A 283 3.90 21.96 10.74
CA LEU A 283 3.67 23.00 11.74
C LEU A 283 2.23 22.96 12.28
N ASP A 284 1.26 22.83 11.39
CA ASP A 284 -0.16 22.73 11.76
C ASP A 284 -0.42 21.47 12.59
N PHE A 285 0.22 20.35 12.23
CA PHE A 285 0.18 19.13 13.03
C PHE A 285 0.70 19.37 14.45
N GLN A 286 1.90 19.93 14.61
CA GLN A 286 2.51 20.15 15.94
C GLN A 286 1.65 21.07 16.82
N ARG A 287 1.16 22.19 16.26
CA ARG A 287 0.28 23.13 16.96
C ARG A 287 -1.02 22.46 17.41
N THR A 288 -1.64 21.73 16.50
CA THR A 288 -3.01 21.27 16.68
C THR A 288 -3.10 19.95 17.46
N VAL A 289 -2.23 19.00 17.14
CA VAL A 289 -2.16 17.69 17.80
C VAL A 289 -1.58 17.84 19.20
N GLY A 290 -0.56 18.70 19.37
CA GLY A 290 0.00 19.01 20.69
C GLY A 290 -1.07 19.52 21.66
N ALA A 291 -1.91 20.45 21.23
CA ALA A 291 -3.00 21.00 22.04
C ALA A 291 -4.06 19.97 22.45
N HIS A 292 -4.22 18.87 21.71
CA HIS A 292 -5.30 17.89 21.91
C HIS A 292 -4.80 16.48 22.26
N LEU A 293 -3.54 16.33 22.67
CA LEU A 293 -2.88 15.04 22.85
C LEU A 293 -3.67 14.09 23.78
N LYS A 294 -4.11 14.58 24.95
CA LYS A 294 -4.87 13.78 25.93
C LYS A 294 -6.19 13.25 25.34
N ASN A 295 -6.95 14.10 24.66
CA ASN A 295 -8.22 13.70 24.05
C ASN A 295 -8.01 12.68 22.94
N ARG A 296 -6.92 12.82 22.15
CA ARG A 296 -6.55 11.86 21.11
C ARG A 296 -6.18 10.51 21.70
N GLN A 297 -5.36 10.47 22.75
CA GLN A 297 -4.98 9.23 23.43
C GLN A 297 -6.21 8.49 23.98
N ARG A 298 -7.14 9.20 24.62
CA ARG A 298 -8.42 8.61 25.08
C ARG A 298 -9.23 8.04 23.91
N ALA A 299 -9.34 8.79 22.82
CA ALA A 299 -10.10 8.34 21.65
C ALA A 299 -9.43 7.13 20.97
N ARG A 300 -8.09 7.08 20.90
CA ARG A 300 -7.32 5.95 20.35
C ARG A 300 -7.52 4.70 21.21
N LEU A 301 -7.43 4.84 22.54
CA LEU A 301 -7.71 3.74 23.47
C LEU A 301 -9.14 3.21 23.33
N ALA A 302 -10.14 4.09 23.18
CA ALA A 302 -11.52 3.68 22.95
C ALA A 302 -11.67 2.87 21.65
N ARG A 303 -10.95 3.24 20.58
CA ARG A 303 -10.91 2.48 19.32
C ARG A 303 -10.24 1.12 19.48
N LEU A 304 -9.11 1.05 20.17
CA LEU A 304 -8.43 -0.21 20.46
C LEU A 304 -9.33 -1.16 21.27
N LYS A 305 -10.08 -0.63 22.25
CA LYS A 305 -11.11 -1.41 22.98
C LYS A 305 -12.20 -1.94 22.06
N ALA A 306 -12.66 -1.15 21.09
CA ALA A 306 -13.64 -1.61 20.11
C ALA A 306 -13.06 -2.71 19.20
N TYR A 307 -11.83 -2.55 18.71
CA TYR A 307 -11.13 -3.57 17.93
C TYR A 307 -10.91 -4.86 18.71
N SER A 308 -10.54 -4.78 19.99
CA SER A 308 -10.39 -5.93 20.89
C SER A 308 -11.65 -6.78 20.93
N ARG A 309 -12.82 -6.15 21.04
CA ARG A 309 -14.11 -6.86 21.04
C ARG A 309 -14.41 -7.55 19.70
N VAL A 310 -14.17 -6.85 18.58
CA VAL A 310 -14.50 -7.35 17.24
C VAL A 310 -13.55 -8.47 16.79
N THR A 311 -12.26 -8.36 17.13
CA THR A 311 -11.21 -9.29 16.69
C THR A 311 -10.95 -10.40 17.70
N ARG A 312 -11.50 -10.28 18.92
CA ARG A 312 -11.25 -11.16 20.06
C ARG A 312 -9.78 -11.21 20.49
N LEU A 313 -8.96 -10.24 20.06
CA LEU A 313 -7.59 -10.06 20.53
C LEU A 313 -7.59 -9.33 21.89
N PRO A 314 -6.75 -9.78 22.85
CA PRO A 314 -6.55 -9.04 24.10
C PRO A 314 -6.15 -7.59 23.83
N LEU A 315 -6.70 -6.66 24.61
CA LEU A 315 -6.40 -5.23 24.46
C LEU A 315 -4.89 -4.94 24.57
N GLU A 316 -4.18 -5.68 25.42
CA GLU A 316 -2.75 -5.49 25.62
C GLU A 316 -1.94 -5.89 24.38
N ALA A 317 -2.24 -7.04 23.78
CA ALA A 317 -1.64 -7.45 22.50
C ALA A 317 -1.89 -6.40 21.41
N LEU A 318 -3.12 -5.88 21.32
CA LEU A 318 -3.46 -4.82 20.37
C LEU A 318 -2.69 -3.52 20.60
N ARG A 319 -2.43 -3.14 21.85
CA ARG A 319 -1.61 -1.95 22.16
C ARG A 319 -0.18 -2.13 21.69
N LYS A 320 0.41 -3.29 21.96
CA LYS A 320 1.77 -3.58 21.50
C LYS A 320 1.89 -3.60 19.98
N ILE A 321 0.92 -4.20 19.27
CA ILE A 321 0.84 -4.17 17.80
C ILE A 321 0.60 -2.73 17.29
N ASP A 322 -0.18 -1.92 18.02
CA ASP A 322 -0.39 -0.51 17.69
C ASP A 322 0.92 0.30 17.78
N GLU A 323 1.72 0.02 18.81
CA GLU A 323 3.00 0.69 19.12
C GLU A 323 4.14 0.35 18.14
N LEU A 324 4.03 -0.74 17.36
CA LEU A 324 4.97 -1.05 16.29
C LEU A 324 4.93 -0.05 15.13
N GLY A 325 3.82 0.68 14.98
CA GLY A 325 3.66 1.68 13.93
C GLY A 325 4.62 2.86 14.09
N VAL A 326 5.03 3.45 12.96
CA VAL A 326 5.91 4.61 12.95
C VAL A 326 5.11 5.91 12.84
N LYS A 327 5.72 7.02 13.27
CA LYS A 327 5.13 8.35 13.06
C LYS A 327 5.28 8.79 11.60
N PRO A 328 4.27 9.46 11.03
CA PRO A 328 4.38 9.98 9.67
C PRO A 328 5.39 11.13 9.60
N LEU A 329 6.07 11.27 8.46
CA LEU A 329 6.98 12.40 8.21
C LEU A 329 6.26 13.75 8.25
N THR A 330 4.96 13.77 7.94
CA THR A 330 4.11 14.95 8.04
C THR A 330 3.76 15.34 9.48
N ALA A 331 4.19 14.59 10.50
CA ALA A 331 4.02 14.96 11.90
C ALA A 331 4.96 16.09 12.37
N SER A 332 5.91 16.54 11.54
CA SER A 332 6.80 17.67 11.86
C SER A 332 7.27 18.38 10.59
N ALA A 333 7.65 19.66 10.72
CA ALA A 333 8.22 20.42 9.61
C ALA A 333 9.54 19.81 9.09
N VAL A 334 10.40 19.37 10.01
CA VAL A 334 11.67 18.71 9.68
C VAL A 334 11.43 17.41 8.92
N GLY A 335 10.47 16.59 9.37
CA GLY A 335 10.09 15.36 8.68
C GLY A 335 9.64 15.58 7.24
N GLY A 336 8.84 16.63 7.00
CA GLY A 336 8.44 17.04 5.65
C GLY A 336 9.61 17.43 4.73
N LEU A 337 10.65 18.07 5.28
CA LEU A 337 11.87 18.42 4.53
C LEU A 337 12.79 17.21 4.30
N GLN A 338 12.90 16.32 5.30
CA GLN A 338 13.63 15.04 5.19
C GLN A 338 13.04 14.19 4.06
N ALA A 339 11.71 14.12 3.97
CA ALA A 339 11.01 13.34 2.95
C ALA A 339 11.36 13.76 1.52
N LEU A 340 11.73 15.04 1.33
CA LEU A 340 12.02 15.64 0.04
C LEU A 340 13.49 15.62 -0.36
N TYR A 341 14.42 15.11 0.46
CA TYR A 341 15.86 15.26 0.27
C TYR A 341 16.39 16.71 0.38
N VAL A 342 15.64 17.65 0.98
CA VAL A 342 16.09 19.05 1.10
C VAL A 342 17.43 19.17 1.81
N GLY A 343 17.65 18.39 2.88
CA GLY A 343 18.92 18.37 3.60
C GLY A 343 20.10 17.89 2.74
N HIS A 344 19.91 16.83 1.95
CA HIS A 344 20.96 16.30 1.06
C HIS A 344 21.27 17.27 -0.09
N VAL A 345 20.24 17.84 -0.71
CA VAL A 345 20.41 18.82 -1.80
C VAL A 345 21.12 20.07 -1.27
N GLY A 346 20.68 20.58 -0.12
CA GLY A 346 21.30 21.74 0.53
C GLY A 346 22.78 21.49 0.89
N LEU A 347 23.09 20.38 1.55
CA LEU A 347 24.47 20.01 1.90
C LEU A 347 25.34 19.79 0.65
N GLY A 348 24.81 19.16 -0.39
CA GLY A 348 25.52 18.98 -1.66
C GLY A 348 25.87 20.30 -2.34
N LEU A 349 24.91 21.24 -2.41
CA LEU A 349 25.14 22.58 -2.98
C LEU A 349 26.16 23.37 -2.15
N LEU A 350 26.05 23.34 -0.81
CA LEU A 350 27.01 23.98 0.08
C LEU A 350 28.41 23.39 -0.07
N ALA A 351 28.54 22.08 -0.25
CA ALA A 351 29.83 21.42 -0.48
C ALA A 351 30.47 21.84 -1.81
N VAL A 352 29.68 22.00 -2.88
CA VAL A 352 30.17 22.50 -4.17
C VAL A 352 30.66 23.94 -4.02
N LEU A 353 29.88 24.81 -3.37
CA LEU A 353 30.26 26.20 -3.12
C LEU A 353 31.53 26.31 -2.26
N ALA A 354 31.61 25.50 -1.20
CA ALA A 354 32.79 25.42 -0.34
C ALA A 354 34.02 24.90 -1.11
N ALA A 355 33.86 23.88 -1.96
CA ALA A 355 34.95 23.36 -2.80
C ALA A 355 35.47 24.41 -3.79
N ILE A 356 34.56 25.13 -4.47
CA ILE A 356 34.93 26.26 -5.35
C ILE A 356 35.67 27.35 -4.56
N THR A 357 35.16 27.70 -3.38
CA THR A 357 35.78 28.71 -2.51
C THR A 357 37.17 28.29 -2.06
N SER A 358 37.35 27.03 -1.63
CA SER A 358 38.65 26.47 -1.30
C SER A 358 39.61 26.46 -2.48
N ALA A 359 39.15 26.17 -3.70
CA ALA A 359 39.97 26.21 -4.91
C ALA A 359 40.41 27.63 -5.31
N ILE A 360 39.66 28.66 -4.92
CA ILE A 360 40.02 30.07 -5.16
C ILE A 360 41.09 30.54 -4.17
N ILE A 361 41.01 30.09 -2.91
CA ILE A 361 41.89 30.54 -1.82
C ILE A 361 43.29 29.93 -1.91
N VAL A 362 43.42 28.72 -2.45
CA VAL A 362 44.69 27.97 -2.43
C VAL A 362 45.41 28.06 -3.78
N ASP A 363 46.72 28.31 -3.76
CA ASP A 363 47.54 28.35 -4.97
C ASP A 363 48.11 26.99 -5.37
N GLY A 364 48.33 26.81 -6.68
CA GLY A 364 48.82 25.57 -7.28
C GLY A 364 47.71 24.57 -7.63
N TRP A 365 47.73 24.04 -8.86
CA TRP A 365 46.65 23.19 -9.38
C TRP A 365 46.43 21.92 -8.54
N LEU A 366 47.50 21.32 -8.02
CA LEU A 366 47.40 20.10 -7.21
C LEU A 366 46.74 20.38 -5.84
N MET A 367 47.07 21.52 -5.22
CA MET A 367 46.49 21.91 -3.94
C MET A 367 45.02 22.32 -4.09
N LYS A 368 44.64 22.95 -5.20
CA LYS A 368 43.23 23.23 -5.54
C LYS A 368 42.41 21.95 -5.65
N LEU A 369 42.94 20.93 -6.35
CA LEU A 369 42.31 19.62 -6.47
C LEU A 369 42.20 18.94 -5.11
N ALA A 370 43.26 18.92 -4.32
CA ALA A 370 43.27 18.30 -3.00
C ALA A 370 42.26 18.96 -2.05
N ALA A 371 42.26 20.30 -1.95
CA ALA A 371 41.33 21.03 -1.08
C ALA A 371 39.87 20.82 -1.49
N SER A 372 39.56 20.88 -2.79
CA SER A 372 38.22 20.62 -3.32
C SER A 372 37.78 19.19 -3.03
N ALA A 373 38.66 18.21 -3.28
CA ALA A 373 38.38 16.81 -3.01
C ALA A 373 38.14 16.58 -1.52
N SER A 374 38.95 17.14 -0.63
CA SER A 374 38.77 17.02 0.82
C SER A 374 37.41 17.52 1.29
N VAL A 375 36.95 18.69 0.80
CA VAL A 375 35.60 19.21 1.12
C VAL A 375 34.50 18.26 0.64
N LEU A 376 34.60 17.77 -0.59
CA LEU A 376 33.58 16.90 -1.19
C LEU A 376 33.56 15.52 -0.49
N LEU A 377 34.72 14.91 -0.24
CA LEU A 377 34.83 13.63 0.46
C LEU A 377 34.35 13.74 1.91
N SER A 378 34.72 14.80 2.63
CA SER A 378 34.27 15.01 4.02
C SER A 378 32.76 15.17 4.09
N THR A 379 32.18 15.92 3.14
CA THR A 379 30.72 16.06 3.07
C THR A 379 30.04 14.74 2.69
N ALA A 380 30.61 13.98 1.75
CA ALA A 380 30.08 12.68 1.37
C ALA A 380 30.11 11.68 2.55
N LEU A 381 31.19 11.68 3.33
CA LEU A 381 31.30 10.88 4.54
C LEU A 381 30.28 11.33 5.59
N PHE A 382 30.14 12.63 5.83
CA PHE A 382 29.12 13.18 6.73
C PHE A 382 27.71 12.75 6.32
N MET A 383 27.34 12.92 5.05
CA MET A 383 26.03 12.49 4.54
C MET A 383 25.82 10.98 4.70
N ARG A 384 26.87 10.16 4.55
CA ARG A 384 26.78 8.72 4.77
C ARG A 384 26.56 8.36 6.24
N VAL A 385 27.30 8.99 7.15
CA VAL A 385 27.19 8.76 8.60
C VAL A 385 25.84 9.21 9.14
N PHE A 386 25.34 10.36 8.67
CA PHE A 386 24.08 10.95 9.12
C PHE A 386 22.91 10.69 8.16
N ALA A 387 23.02 9.70 7.27
CA ALA A 387 22.04 9.44 6.22
C ALA A 387 20.62 9.25 6.77
N THR A 388 20.47 8.46 7.84
CA THR A 388 19.18 8.17 8.48
C THR A 388 18.57 9.37 9.19
N TRP A 389 19.40 10.30 9.68
CA TRP A 389 18.95 11.57 10.25
C TRP A 389 18.53 12.55 9.15
N LEU A 390 19.24 12.56 8.01
CA LEU A 390 18.90 13.41 6.87
C LEU A 390 17.64 12.93 6.14
N ARG A 391 17.40 11.61 6.13
CA ARG A 391 16.24 10.99 5.50
C ARG A 391 15.98 9.58 6.08
N PRO A 392 14.76 9.27 6.55
CA PRO A 392 14.43 7.89 6.91
C PRO A 392 14.60 6.95 5.71
N ASP A 393 15.12 5.75 5.95
CA ASP A 393 15.30 4.74 4.91
C ASP A 393 13.97 4.48 4.17
N PRO A 394 13.93 4.66 2.84
CA PRO A 394 12.75 4.33 2.05
C PRO A 394 12.49 2.81 1.98
N ASP A 395 13.51 1.96 2.21
CA ASP A 395 13.30 0.51 2.23
C ASP A 395 12.77 0.04 3.58
N VAL A 396 11.47 -0.16 3.64
CA VAL A 396 10.77 -0.60 4.87
C VAL A 396 10.72 -2.12 5.01
N HIS A 397 11.22 -2.87 4.04
CA HIS A 397 11.12 -4.32 4.01
C HIS A 397 11.70 -5.02 5.26
N PRO A 398 12.89 -4.64 5.76
CA PRO A 398 13.43 -5.24 6.99
C PRO A 398 12.56 -4.98 8.23
N ARG A 399 11.90 -3.82 8.29
CA ARG A 399 11.00 -3.47 9.39
C ARG A 399 9.72 -4.29 9.34
N LEU A 400 9.19 -4.56 8.14
CA LEU A 400 8.05 -5.46 7.98
C LEU A 400 8.37 -6.86 8.51
N GLY A 401 9.53 -7.42 8.18
CA GLY A 401 9.91 -8.74 8.72
C GLY A 401 10.01 -8.78 10.25
N GLN A 402 10.51 -7.72 10.87
CA GLN A 402 10.52 -7.58 12.33
C GLN A 402 9.11 -7.43 12.91
N ALA A 403 8.26 -6.63 12.26
CA ALA A 403 6.87 -6.45 12.67
C ALA A 403 6.06 -7.75 12.53
N ALA A 404 6.26 -8.52 11.47
CA ALA A 404 5.61 -9.81 11.27
C ALA A 404 5.88 -10.77 12.44
N ARG A 405 7.14 -10.89 12.86
CA ARG A 405 7.53 -11.72 14.00
C ARG A 405 6.82 -11.29 15.29
N ARG A 406 6.90 -10.00 15.62
CA ARG A 406 6.26 -9.44 16.82
C ARG A 406 4.74 -9.57 16.80
N ILE A 407 4.10 -9.36 15.64
CA ILE A 407 2.65 -9.54 15.50
C ILE A 407 2.28 -11.00 15.71
N ALA A 408 3.02 -11.94 15.12
CA ALA A 408 2.77 -13.35 15.34
C ALA A 408 2.94 -13.75 16.82
N GLU A 409 3.91 -13.16 17.53
CA GLU A 409 4.11 -13.35 18.97
C GLU A 409 2.92 -12.87 19.79
N GLU A 410 2.44 -11.65 19.54
CA GLU A 410 1.35 -11.05 20.32
C GLU A 410 -0.04 -11.60 19.96
N THR A 411 -0.24 -12.06 18.73
CA THR A 411 -1.54 -12.60 18.26
C THR A 411 -1.64 -14.11 18.35
N GLY A 412 -0.50 -14.82 18.41
CA GLY A 412 -0.45 -16.27 18.25
C GLY A 412 -0.75 -16.75 16.82
N ALA A 413 -0.81 -15.86 15.83
CA ALA A 413 -1.07 -16.24 14.44
C ALA A 413 0.09 -17.06 13.86
N PRO A 414 -0.17 -18.23 13.24
CA PRO A 414 0.88 -18.99 12.55
C PRO A 414 1.30 -18.35 11.22
N VAL A 415 0.46 -17.47 10.65
CA VAL A 415 0.73 -16.77 9.38
C VAL A 415 0.46 -15.28 9.52
N VAL A 416 1.41 -14.45 9.09
CA VAL A 416 1.27 -12.99 8.97
C VAL A 416 1.46 -12.59 7.51
N VAL A 417 0.52 -11.83 6.95
CA VAL A 417 0.56 -11.40 5.55
C VAL A 417 0.59 -9.87 5.45
N PHE A 418 1.57 -9.34 4.70
CA PHE A 418 1.67 -7.93 4.29
C PHE A 418 1.52 -7.77 2.75
N GLY A 419 1.52 -6.53 2.24
CA GLY A 419 1.48 -6.21 0.80
C GLY A 419 2.45 -5.10 0.38
N HIS A 420 2.30 -3.92 1.01
CA HIS A 420 3.03 -2.63 0.92
C HIS A 420 4.36 -2.53 0.15
N THR A 421 5.27 -3.50 0.23
CA THR A 421 6.59 -3.41 -0.44
C THR A 421 6.59 -3.83 -1.91
N HIS A 422 5.50 -4.38 -2.44
CA HIS A 422 5.39 -4.97 -3.79
C HIS A 422 6.36 -6.13 -4.08
N ARG A 423 7.23 -6.48 -3.12
CA ARG A 423 8.22 -7.55 -3.16
C ARG A 423 7.59 -8.83 -2.63
N PRO A 424 7.44 -9.88 -3.45
CA PRO A 424 6.91 -11.14 -2.98
C PRO A 424 7.86 -11.79 -1.98
N VAL A 425 7.34 -12.26 -0.85
CA VAL A 425 8.11 -12.86 0.24
C VAL A 425 7.38 -14.06 0.82
N HIS A 426 8.16 -15.10 1.12
CA HIS A 426 7.74 -16.23 1.95
C HIS A 426 8.91 -16.58 2.87
N GLU A 427 8.87 -16.05 4.09
CA GLU A 427 9.85 -16.38 5.12
C GLU A 427 9.21 -17.25 6.19
N ARG A 428 9.95 -18.26 6.66
CA ARG A 428 9.53 -19.13 7.76
C ARG A 428 10.51 -18.99 8.92
N SER A 429 9.99 -18.69 10.11
CA SER A 429 10.77 -18.56 11.34
C SER A 429 9.99 -19.16 12.50
N GLU A 430 10.61 -20.06 13.27
CA GLU A 430 9.99 -20.67 14.48
C GLU A 430 8.59 -21.27 14.23
N GLY A 431 8.42 -21.94 13.08
CA GLY A 431 7.14 -22.54 12.70
C GLY A 431 6.06 -21.54 12.25
N ARG A 432 6.37 -20.25 12.17
CA ARG A 432 5.48 -19.18 11.70
C ARG A 432 5.88 -18.70 10.31
N HIS A 433 4.92 -18.21 9.56
CA HIS A 433 5.07 -17.74 8.19
C HIS A 433 4.87 -16.23 8.09
N TRP A 434 5.78 -15.56 7.40
CA TRP A 434 5.57 -14.21 6.90
C TRP A 434 5.43 -14.27 5.37
N LEU A 435 4.28 -13.82 4.87
CA LEU A 435 3.99 -13.74 3.45
C LEU A 435 3.86 -12.28 2.99
N ASN A 436 4.29 -12.03 1.76
CA ASN A 436 3.90 -10.86 0.98
C ASN A 436 3.58 -11.35 -0.45
N PRO A 437 2.36 -11.16 -0.98
CA PRO A 437 2.01 -11.59 -2.34
C PRO A 437 2.69 -10.74 -3.43
N GLY A 438 3.29 -9.60 -3.08
CA GLY A 438 3.75 -8.58 -4.01
C GLY A 438 2.57 -7.82 -4.62
N ALA A 439 2.82 -7.17 -5.75
CA ALA A 439 1.83 -6.31 -6.38
C ALA A 439 1.07 -6.93 -7.55
N TRP A 440 -0.26 -6.90 -7.47
CA TRP A 440 -1.14 -7.43 -8.52
C TRP A 440 -1.23 -6.51 -9.74
N ASP A 441 -1.10 -5.20 -9.55
CA ASP A 441 -1.15 -4.22 -10.63
C ASP A 441 -0.05 -4.46 -11.69
N HIS A 442 1.03 -5.18 -11.36
CA HIS A 442 2.06 -5.63 -12.29
C HIS A 442 1.57 -6.61 -13.38
N ALA A 443 0.30 -7.03 -13.36
CA ALA A 443 -0.34 -7.87 -14.37
C ALA A 443 -0.19 -7.37 -15.82
N TRP A 444 0.05 -6.07 -16.02
CA TRP A 444 0.25 -5.51 -17.36
C TRP A 444 1.66 -5.72 -17.93
N ARG A 445 2.65 -6.09 -17.10
CA ARG A 445 4.03 -6.35 -17.53
C ARG A 445 4.08 -7.52 -18.53
N LYS A 446 5.16 -7.63 -19.31
CA LYS A 446 5.24 -8.56 -20.43
C LYS A 446 5.08 -10.01 -19.93
N VAL A 447 3.99 -10.66 -20.33
CA VAL A 447 3.75 -12.09 -20.09
C VAL A 447 4.54 -12.87 -21.14
N ALA A 448 5.51 -13.67 -20.70
CA ALA A 448 6.20 -14.60 -21.59
C ALA A 448 5.24 -15.74 -21.96
N VAL A 449 5.11 -16.03 -23.25
CA VAL A 449 4.47 -17.27 -23.71
C VAL A 449 5.45 -18.40 -23.47
N HIS A 450 4.98 -19.49 -22.88
CA HIS A 450 5.80 -20.64 -22.53
C HIS A 450 4.98 -21.92 -22.62
N THR A 451 5.63 -23.07 -22.81
CA THR A 451 4.95 -24.37 -22.81
C THR A 451 4.49 -24.76 -21.40
N VAL A 452 3.70 -25.82 -21.30
CA VAL A 452 3.21 -26.33 -20.01
C VAL A 452 4.35 -26.87 -19.16
N GLU A 453 5.40 -27.43 -19.77
CA GLU A 453 6.57 -27.96 -19.08
C GLU A 453 7.56 -26.86 -18.67
N ALA A 454 7.52 -25.70 -19.33
CA ALA A 454 8.44 -24.60 -19.06
C ALA A 454 8.07 -23.84 -17.79
N ARG A 455 9.08 -23.47 -16.98
CA ARG A 455 8.90 -22.69 -15.76
C ARG A 455 8.23 -21.34 -16.07
N CYS A 456 7.13 -21.06 -15.39
CA CYS A 456 6.41 -19.81 -15.54
C CYS A 456 7.23 -18.63 -14.99
N THR A 457 7.37 -17.56 -15.80
CA THR A 457 8.02 -16.30 -15.40
C THR A 457 7.03 -15.17 -15.16
N CYS A 458 5.73 -15.48 -15.03
CA CYS A 458 4.72 -14.48 -14.67
C CYS A 458 5.02 -13.92 -13.27
N GLY A 459 4.90 -12.60 -13.11
CA GLY A 459 5.24 -11.93 -11.85
C GLY A 459 4.16 -12.00 -10.78
N LEU A 460 2.93 -12.38 -11.14
CA LEU A 460 1.78 -12.39 -10.24
C LEU A 460 1.86 -13.54 -9.25
N ARG A 461 1.66 -13.21 -7.97
CA ARG A 461 1.60 -14.16 -6.88
C ARG A 461 0.43 -13.79 -5.95
N PHE A 462 -0.03 -14.78 -5.20
CA PHE A 462 -1.03 -14.61 -4.15
C PHE A 462 -0.70 -15.54 -2.99
N ALA A 463 -1.07 -15.13 -1.77
CA ALA A 463 -0.96 -16.00 -0.63
C ALA A 463 -2.20 -16.91 -0.55
N ARG A 464 -1.98 -18.21 -0.39
CA ARG A 464 -3.03 -19.19 -0.12
C ARG A 464 -2.83 -19.73 1.28
N VAL A 465 -3.86 -19.62 2.11
CA VAL A 465 -3.85 -20.18 3.46
C VAL A 465 -5.03 -21.13 3.58
N THR A 466 -4.75 -22.38 3.92
CA THR A 466 -5.76 -23.43 4.14
C THR A 466 -5.53 -24.06 5.50
N ARG A 467 -6.59 -24.59 6.10
CA ARG A 467 -6.50 -25.34 7.35
C ARG A 467 -7.01 -26.75 7.11
N ASP A 468 -6.21 -27.73 7.51
CA ASP A 468 -6.57 -29.14 7.51
C ASP A 468 -6.38 -29.75 8.92
N GLU A 469 -6.48 -31.07 9.02
CA GLU A 469 -6.30 -31.81 10.28
C GLU A 469 -4.87 -31.72 10.84
N THR A 470 -3.87 -31.42 9.99
CA THR A 470 -2.45 -31.36 10.35
C THR A 470 -2.00 -29.97 10.76
N GLY A 471 -2.74 -28.92 10.39
CA GLY A 471 -2.48 -27.56 10.81
C GLY A 471 -2.88 -26.50 9.78
N VAL A 472 -2.15 -25.38 9.78
CA VAL A 472 -2.32 -24.31 8.80
C VAL A 472 -1.25 -24.47 7.73
N ASP A 473 -1.68 -24.65 6.48
CA ASP A 473 -0.82 -24.62 5.32
C ASP A 473 -0.83 -23.22 4.70
N ALA A 474 0.37 -22.69 4.42
CA ALA A 474 0.57 -21.31 4.02
C ALA A 474 1.57 -21.24 2.86
N GLN A 475 1.07 -20.85 1.69
CA GLN A 475 1.82 -20.88 0.44
C GLN A 475 1.80 -19.52 -0.25
N LEU A 476 2.93 -19.16 -0.86
CA LEU A 476 2.99 -18.07 -1.83
C LEU A 476 2.92 -18.68 -3.23
N VAL A 477 1.74 -18.62 -3.85
CA VAL A 477 1.43 -19.33 -5.09
C VAL A 477 1.66 -18.43 -6.30
N HIS A 478 2.32 -18.96 -7.34
CA HIS A 478 2.47 -18.28 -8.61
C HIS A 478 1.19 -18.35 -9.44
N TRP A 479 0.73 -17.20 -9.94
CA TRP A 479 -0.38 -17.13 -10.87
C TRP A 479 0.13 -16.97 -12.30
N CYS A 480 -0.18 -17.94 -13.17
CA CYS A 480 0.23 -17.88 -14.56
C CYS A 480 -0.82 -17.14 -15.40
N SER A 481 -0.50 -15.93 -15.86
CA SER A 481 -1.36 -15.16 -16.77
C SER A 481 -1.53 -15.77 -18.16
N HIS A 482 -0.59 -16.62 -18.58
CA HIS A 482 -0.69 -17.32 -19.87
C HIS A 482 -1.78 -18.40 -19.83
N PHE A 483 -1.75 -19.26 -18.80
CA PHE A 483 -2.69 -20.38 -18.64
C PHE A 483 -3.94 -20.03 -17.82
N GLY A 484 -3.93 -18.93 -17.06
CA GLY A 484 -5.05 -18.54 -16.19
C GLY A 484 -5.29 -19.51 -15.03
N ARG A 485 -4.21 -20.02 -14.43
CA ARG A 485 -4.26 -20.99 -13.32
C ARG A 485 -3.05 -20.84 -12.39
N PRO A 486 -3.13 -21.29 -11.12
CA PRO A 486 -1.97 -21.39 -10.26
C PRO A 486 -0.93 -22.34 -10.86
N GLN A 487 0.32 -22.11 -10.52
CA GLN A 487 1.43 -23.01 -10.81
C GLN A 487 1.91 -23.58 -9.48
N GLU A 488 1.92 -24.90 -9.37
CA GLU A 488 2.57 -25.58 -8.25
C GLU A 488 4.07 -25.36 -8.39
N THR A 489 4.63 -24.56 -7.49
CA THR A 489 6.07 -24.31 -7.47
C THR A 489 6.79 -25.59 -7.11
N GLY A 490 7.49 -26.20 -8.08
CA GLY A 490 8.55 -27.15 -7.76
C GLY A 490 9.67 -26.43 -7.01
N ALA A 491 9.76 -26.68 -5.69
CA ALA A 491 10.78 -26.22 -4.75
C ALA A 491 10.88 -24.69 -4.45
N PRO A 492 11.24 -24.30 -3.21
CA PRO A 492 11.31 -22.90 -2.80
C PRO A 492 12.41 -22.14 -3.57
N GLU A 493 12.03 -20.99 -4.10
CA GLU A 493 12.90 -20.05 -4.80
C GLU A 493 13.89 -19.42 -3.81
N ARG A 494 15.20 -19.66 -3.96
CA ARG A 494 16.22 -18.72 -3.45
C ARG A 494 16.04 -17.45 -4.27
N LEU A 495 15.40 -16.45 -3.68
CA LEU A 495 15.24 -15.12 -4.24
C LEU A 495 16.63 -14.50 -4.48
N LEU A 496 17.10 -14.52 -5.73
CA LEU A 496 18.21 -13.66 -6.13
C LEU A 496 17.66 -12.24 -6.29
N PRO A 497 18.38 -11.20 -5.82
CA PRO A 497 17.96 -9.83 -5.99
C PRO A 497 17.88 -9.49 -7.49
N PRO A 498 16.95 -8.61 -7.91
CA PRO A 498 16.93 -8.12 -9.28
C PRO A 498 18.23 -7.35 -9.55
N VAL A 499 18.89 -7.70 -10.66
CA VAL A 499 20.11 -7.05 -11.16
C VAL A 499 19.83 -5.60 -11.55
#